data_AF-A0A1M6KHQ3-F1
#
_entry.id   AF-A0A1M6KHQ3-F1
#
_cell.length_a   1.000
_cell.length_b   1.000
_cell.length_c   1.000
_cell.angle_alpha   90.00
_cell.angle_beta   90.00
_cell.angle_gamma   90.00
#
_symmetry.space_group_name_H-M   'P 1'
#
loop_
_entity.id
_entity.type
_entity.pdbx_description
1 polymer ?
#
loop_
_entity_poly.entity_id
_entity_poly.type
_entity_poly.pdbx_seq_one_letter_code
_entity_poly.pdbx_strand_id
1 'polypeptide(L)'
;MLDVKNETLAKVCACGAYSYLIPQKPGPGGESIWRRVTTGCLATTRATYAQGHDAKLKGFLIEAGVGGHQVLWTGDGTVIGRTAEGWAAELGWLDAVREGIERKRAR
;
A
#
# COMPACT_ATOMS: atom_id res chain seq x y z
N MET A 1 29.00 -31.99 10.39
CA MET A 1 27.55 -31.79 10.12
C MET A 1 27.25 -30.36 10.55
N LEU A 2 27.14 -29.43 9.59
CA LEU A 2 26.87 -28.03 9.89
C LEU A 2 25.36 -27.90 10.14
N ASP A 3 24.98 -27.57 11.37
CA ASP A 3 23.64 -27.11 11.72
C ASP A 3 23.36 -25.81 10.96
N VAL A 4 22.71 -25.92 9.80
CA VAL A 4 22.11 -24.78 9.10
C VAL A 4 20.91 -24.35 9.92
N LYS A 5 21.15 -23.49 10.92
CA LYS A 5 20.08 -22.77 11.60
C LYS A 5 19.27 -22.08 10.51
N ASN A 6 18.01 -22.49 10.37
CA ASN A 6 17.02 -21.87 9.50
C ASN A 6 16.72 -20.46 10.02
N GLU A 7 17.65 -19.52 9.79
CA GLU A 7 17.46 -18.11 10.08
C GLU A 7 16.45 -17.58 9.08
N THR A 8 15.18 -17.53 9.49
CA THR A 8 14.16 -16.80 8.75
C THR A 8 14.57 -15.33 8.72
N LEU A 9 15.22 -14.91 7.64
CA LEU A 9 15.66 -13.54 7.42
C LEU A 9 14.45 -12.62 7.51
N ALA A 10 14.59 -11.55 8.30
CA ALA A 10 13.55 -10.53 8.38
C ALA A 10 13.37 -9.89 7.00
N LYS A 11 12.13 -9.92 6.50
CA LYS A 11 11.75 -9.34 5.21
C LYS A 11 11.07 -7.98 5.43
N VAL A 12 11.14 -7.10 4.43
CA VAL A 12 10.36 -5.85 4.45
C VAL A 12 8.87 -6.22 4.61
N CYS A 13 8.18 -5.51 5.49
CA CYS A 13 6.75 -5.71 5.70
C CYS A 13 5.97 -5.50 4.40
N ALA A 14 5.07 -6.43 4.04
CA ALA A 14 4.28 -6.35 2.81
C ALA A 14 3.46 -5.06 2.71
N CYS A 15 3.13 -4.44 3.85
CA CYS A 15 2.46 -3.14 3.91
C CYS A 15 3.26 -2.02 3.23
N GLY A 16 4.60 -2.11 3.21
CA GLY A 16 5.49 -1.15 2.55
C GLY A 16 5.53 -1.27 1.03
N ALA A 17 4.96 -2.33 0.47
CA ALA A 17 4.91 -2.54 -0.98
C ALA A 17 3.84 -1.68 -1.70
N TYR A 18 2.94 -1.04 -0.94
CA TYR A 18 1.82 -0.29 -1.49
C TYR A 18 2.12 1.20 -1.62
N SER A 19 1.74 1.77 -2.77
CA SER A 19 1.84 3.21 -3.05
C SER A 19 0.74 3.69 -4.00
N TYR A 20 0.49 4.99 -4.07
CA TYR A 20 -0.26 5.60 -5.17
C TYR A 20 0.40 6.91 -5.59
N LEU A 21 0.05 7.39 -6.78
CA LEU A 21 0.63 8.61 -7.36
C LEU A 21 -0.40 9.73 -7.37
N ILE A 22 0.02 10.91 -6.93
CA ILE A 22 -0.77 12.15 -7.01
C ILE A 22 -0.10 13.06 -8.04
N PRO A 23 -0.83 13.54 -9.07
CA PRO A 23 -0.27 14.47 -10.03
C PRO A 23 0.11 15.77 -9.32
N GLN A 24 1.24 16.34 -9.71
CA GLN A 24 1.71 17.64 -9.23
C GLN A 24 1.66 18.66 -10.37
N LYS A 25 1.95 19.93 -10.05
CA LYS A 25 2.14 20.94 -11.09
C LYS A 25 3.26 20.48 -12.03
N PRO A 26 3.09 20.62 -13.36
CA PRO A 26 4.15 20.32 -14.31
C PRO A 26 5.42 21.08 -13.94
N GLY A 27 6.57 20.46 -14.18
CA GLY A 27 7.84 21.11 -13.92
C GLY A 27 8.17 22.20 -14.94
N PRO A 28 9.29 22.92 -14.74
CA PRO A 28 9.65 24.07 -15.59
C PRO A 28 9.87 23.70 -17.06
N GLY A 29 10.10 22.42 -17.39
CA GLY A 29 10.20 21.91 -18.76
C GLY A 29 8.91 21.29 -19.30
N GLY A 30 7.79 21.40 -18.59
CA GLY A 30 6.51 20.77 -18.96
C GLY A 30 6.42 19.28 -18.60
N GLU A 31 7.37 18.76 -17.82
CA GLU A 31 7.37 17.38 -17.38
C GLU A 31 6.19 17.08 -16.44
N SER A 32 5.61 15.88 -16.59
CA SER A 32 4.60 15.39 -15.64
C SER A 32 5.28 14.94 -14.36
N ILE A 33 5.03 15.67 -13.26
CA ILE A 33 5.57 15.36 -11.93
C ILE A 33 4.51 14.62 -11.13
N TRP A 34 4.92 13.55 -10.45
CA TRP A 34 4.04 12.75 -9.61
C TRP A 34 4.63 12.64 -8.21
N ARG A 35 3.82 12.94 -7.19
CA ARG A 35 4.17 12.65 -5.80
C ARG A 35 3.76 11.22 -5.48
N ARG A 36 4.72 10.38 -5.12
CA ARG A 36 4.43 9.05 -4.58
C ARG A 36 4.01 9.14 -3.11
N VAL A 37 2.85 8.59 -2.80
CA VAL A 37 2.37 8.37 -1.43
C VAL A 37 2.53 6.90 -1.11
N THR A 38 3.07 6.56 0.06
CA THR A 38 3.24 5.19 0.54
C THR A 38 2.54 5.02 1.88
N THR A 39 2.45 3.78 2.36
CA THR A 39 2.00 3.52 3.74
C THR A 39 2.98 4.03 4.81
N GLY A 40 4.17 4.54 4.44
CA GLY A 40 5.21 4.97 5.38
C GLY A 40 5.76 3.83 6.25
N CYS A 41 5.66 2.59 5.75
CA CYS A 41 5.98 1.36 6.46
C CYS A 41 7.46 0.99 6.23
N LEU A 42 8.29 1.15 7.25
CA LEU A 42 9.73 0.85 7.20
C LEU A 42 10.11 -0.41 8.00
N ALA A 43 9.11 -1.11 8.56
CA ALA A 43 9.34 -2.29 9.39
C ALA A 43 9.84 -3.49 8.58
N THR A 44 10.73 -4.26 9.17
CA THR A 44 11.05 -5.62 8.75
C THR A 44 10.39 -6.62 9.71
N THR A 45 9.94 -7.75 9.21
CA THR A 45 9.17 -8.76 9.96
C THR A 45 9.49 -10.16 9.45
N ARG A 46 9.35 -11.16 10.31
CA ARG A 46 9.41 -12.58 9.91
C ARG A 46 8.08 -13.05 9.31
N ALA A 47 6.97 -12.44 9.71
CA ALA A 47 5.64 -12.69 9.14
C ALA A 47 5.44 -11.86 7.86
N THR A 48 4.34 -12.09 7.14
CA THR A 48 3.99 -11.28 5.95
C THR A 48 3.77 -9.80 6.31
N TYR A 49 3.19 -9.56 7.48
CA TYR A 49 2.95 -8.22 8.02
C TYR A 49 3.59 -8.07 9.40
N ALA A 50 3.86 -6.82 9.79
CA ALA A 50 4.23 -6.49 11.17
C ALA A 50 2.96 -6.25 12.00
N GLN A 51 3.06 -6.40 13.33
CA GLN A 51 1.92 -6.28 14.23
C GLN A 51 1.24 -4.90 14.09
N GLY A 52 -0.07 -4.87 13.83
CA GLY A 52 -0.85 -3.63 13.69
C GLY A 52 -0.81 -2.98 12.30
N HIS A 53 -0.15 -3.59 11.30
CA HIS A 53 0.02 -2.99 9.98
C HIS A 53 -1.23 -3.08 9.09
N ASP A 54 -2.17 -3.98 9.39
CA ASP A 54 -3.43 -4.10 8.66
C ASP A 54 -4.26 -2.83 8.75
N ALA A 55 -4.32 -2.22 9.95
CA ALA A 55 -5.00 -0.95 10.16
C ALA A 55 -4.33 0.18 9.34
N LYS A 56 -3.00 0.16 9.26
CA LYS A 56 -2.23 1.14 8.48
C LYS A 56 -2.52 1.01 6.98
N LEU A 57 -2.47 -0.20 6.44
CA LEU A 57 -2.75 -0.45 5.03
C LEU A 57 -4.21 -0.15 4.69
N LYS A 58 -5.16 -0.56 5.55
CA LYS A 58 -6.58 -0.25 5.39
C LYS A 58 -6.85 1.25 5.35
N GLY A 59 -6.27 2.02 6.28
CA GLY A 59 -6.39 3.48 6.29
C GLY A 59 -5.83 4.12 5.02
N PHE A 60 -4.68 3.63 4.55
CA PHE A 60 -4.07 4.05 3.29
C PHE A 60 -4.97 3.76 2.07
N LEU A 61 -5.58 2.57 1.99
CA LEU A 61 -6.51 2.21 0.91
C LEU A 61 -7.74 3.13 0.93
N ILE A 62 -8.27 3.46 2.11
CA ILE A 62 -9.38 4.40 2.23
C ILE A 62 -9.00 5.78 1.67
N GLU A 63 -7.84 6.34 2.05
CA GLU A 63 -7.39 7.65 1.52
C GLU A 63 -7.22 7.62 -0.01
N ALA A 64 -6.62 6.54 -0.53
CA ALA A 64 -6.46 6.35 -1.96
C ALA A 64 -7.82 6.29 -2.67
N GLY A 65 -8.79 5.55 -2.11
CA GLY A 65 -10.14 5.42 -2.66
C GLY A 65 -10.95 6.72 -2.61
N VAL A 66 -10.82 7.50 -1.54
CA VAL A 66 -11.42 8.85 -1.46
C VAL A 66 -10.95 9.71 -2.64
N GLY A 67 -9.64 9.71 -2.91
CA GLY A 67 -9.04 10.44 -4.03
C GLY A 67 -9.20 9.78 -5.40
N GLY A 68 -9.84 8.62 -5.49
CA GLY A 68 -10.00 7.87 -6.75
C GLY A 68 -8.68 7.39 -7.36
N HIS A 69 -7.63 7.23 -6.54
CA HIS A 69 -6.30 6.89 -7.01
C HIS A 69 -6.16 5.39 -7.31
N GLN A 70 -5.41 5.07 -8.37
CA GLN A 70 -4.94 3.71 -8.58
C GLN A 70 -3.83 3.41 -7.58
N VAL A 71 -4.02 2.33 -6.81
CA VAL A 71 -3.04 1.84 -5.86
C VAL A 71 -2.16 0.79 -6.52
N LEU A 72 -0.87 1.00 -6.40
CA LEU A 72 0.21 0.17 -6.91
C LEU A 72 0.73 -0.72 -5.79
N TRP A 73 0.88 -2.01 -6.07
CA TRP A 73 1.71 -2.93 -5.29
C TRP A 73 2.98 -3.23 -6.07
N THR A 74 4.12 -3.18 -5.39
CA THR A 74 5.43 -3.49 -5.98
C THR A 74 6.11 -4.62 -5.22
N GLY A 75 6.43 -5.71 -5.91
CA GLY A 75 7.12 -6.86 -5.35
C GLY A 75 7.63 -7.78 -6.46
N ASP A 76 8.72 -8.51 -6.20
CA ASP A 76 9.30 -9.50 -7.11
C ASP A 76 9.54 -8.98 -8.54
N GLY A 77 10.03 -7.74 -8.65
CA GLY A 77 10.30 -7.07 -9.93
C GLY A 77 9.04 -6.66 -10.71
N THR A 78 7.85 -6.82 -10.12
CA THR A 78 6.56 -6.55 -10.75
C THR A 78 5.87 -5.36 -10.09
N VAL A 79 5.12 -4.61 -10.88
CA VAL A 79 4.21 -3.56 -10.40
C VAL A 79 2.79 -3.89 -10.88
N ILE A 80 1.85 -4.00 -9.93
CA ILE A 80 0.44 -4.29 -10.21
C ILE A 80 -0.39 -3.09 -9.76
N GLY A 81 -1.24 -2.56 -10.63
CA GLY A 81 -2.14 -1.45 -10.31
C GLY A 81 -3.60 -1.90 -10.21
N ARG A 82 -4.29 -1.54 -9.12
CA ARG A 82 -5.73 -1.78 -8.92
C ARG A 82 -6.39 -0.59 -8.22
N THR A 83 -7.71 -0.57 -8.15
CA THR A 83 -8.42 0.37 -7.26
C THR A 83 -8.19 -0.01 -5.79
N ALA A 84 -8.48 0.92 -4.88
CA ALA A 84 -8.42 0.66 -3.44
C ALA A 84 -9.33 -0.51 -3.05
N GLU A 85 -10.54 -0.56 -3.59
CA GLU A 85 -11.51 -1.64 -3.40
C GLU A 85 -11.02 -2.96 -3.98
N GLY A 86 -10.32 -2.95 -5.12
CA GLY A 86 -9.75 -4.14 -5.72
C GLY A 86 -8.71 -4.81 -4.80
N TRP A 87 -7.80 -4.02 -4.23
CA TRP A 87 -6.87 -4.54 -3.22
C TRP A 87 -7.57 -4.94 -1.93
N ALA A 88 -8.55 -4.17 -1.49
CA ALA A 88 -9.33 -4.50 -0.31
C ALA A 88 -10.06 -5.85 -0.46
N ALA A 89 -10.60 -6.15 -1.63
CA ALA A 89 -11.21 -7.45 -1.92
C ALA A 89 -10.21 -8.61 -1.78
N GLU A 90 -9.01 -8.46 -2.35
CA GLU A 90 -7.95 -9.47 -2.26
C GLU A 90 -7.47 -9.68 -0.81
N LEU A 91 -7.48 -8.63 0.00
CA LEU A 91 -7.10 -8.66 1.41
C LEU A 91 -8.27 -9.03 2.36
N GLY A 92 -9.48 -9.27 1.85
CA GLY A 92 -10.66 -9.60 2.65
C GLY A 92 -11.26 -8.42 3.44
N TRP A 93 -11.02 -7.18 3.02
CA TRP A 93 -11.44 -5.95 3.70
C TRP A 93 -12.39 -5.07 2.86
N LEU A 94 -12.98 -5.61 1.80
CA LEU A 94 -13.76 -4.85 0.81
C LEU A 94 -14.80 -3.92 1.46
N ASP A 95 -15.68 -4.48 2.29
CA ASP A 95 -16.80 -3.72 2.89
C ASP A 95 -16.28 -2.64 3.84
N ALA A 96 -15.30 -2.98 4.69
CA ALA A 96 -14.69 -2.03 5.61
C ALA A 96 -14.02 -0.84 4.90
N VAL A 97 -13.37 -1.08 3.76
CA VAL A 97 -12.74 -0.02 2.95
C VAL A 97 -13.79 0.82 2.23
N ARG A 98 -14.80 0.19 1.62
CA ARG A 98 -15.91 0.90 0.95
C ARG A 98 -16.63 1.84 1.90
N GLU A 99 -17.04 1.33 3.07
CA GLU A 99 -17.68 2.17 4.07
C GLU A 99 -16.77 3.31 4.55
N GLY A 100 -15.47 3.03 4.70
CA GLY A 100 -14.48 4.04 5.09
C GLY A 100 -14.36 5.18 4.07
N ILE A 101 -14.40 4.85 2.78
CA ILE A 101 -14.37 5.82 1.67
C ILE A 101 -15.64 6.67 1.71
N GLU A 102 -16.81 6.05 1.79
CA GLU A 102 -18.09 6.76 1.79
C GLU A 102 -18.21 7.70 3.00
N ARG A 103 -17.84 7.23 4.20
CA ARG A 103 -17.84 8.08 5.41
C ARG A 103 -16.92 9.30 5.28
N LYS A 104 -15.76 9.17 4.61
CA LYS A 104 -14.83 10.28 4.42
C LYS A 104 -15.27 11.26 3.36
N ARG A 105 -15.91 10.79 2.28
CA ARG A 105 -16.47 11.68 1.24
C ARG A 105 -17.64 12.51 1.74
N ALA A 106 -18.41 11.98 2.69
CA ALA A 106 -19.54 12.67 3.31
C ALA A 106 -19.16 13.72 4.36
N ARG A 107 -17.87 13.88 4.66
CA ARG A 107 -17.34 14.81 5.68
C ARG A 107 -16.64 15.98 5.02
#